data_AF-A0A554XC73-F1
#
_entry.id   AF-A0A554XC73-F1
#
_cell.length_a   1.000
_cell.length_b   1.000
_cell.length_c   1.000
_cell.angle_alpha   90.00
_cell.angle_beta   90.00
_cell.angle_gamma   90.00
#
_symmetry.space_group_name_H-M   'P 1'
#
loop_
_entity.id
_entity.type
_entity.pdbx_description
1 polymer ?
#
loop_
_entity_poly.entity_id
_entity_poly.type
_entity_poly.pdbx_seq_one_letter_code
_entity_poly.pdbx_strand_id
1 'polypeptide(L)'
;MGIQQRILNVLIALDQLAWVLLTLGRGHPDETISAAAWRMERQGKLAGRILRPLIDALFWPLERDHCRRAYQSEAMGRQLPDVYRCR
;
A
#
# COMPACT_ATOMS: atom_id res chain seq x y z
N MET A 1 18.56 3.83 11.63
CA MET A 1 17.66 2.99 10.81
C MET A 1 18.20 1.55 10.80
N GLY A 2 17.46 0.59 11.37
CA GLY A 2 17.90 -0.81 11.46
C GLY A 2 17.81 -1.56 10.12
N ILE A 3 18.41 -2.76 10.04
CA ILE A 3 18.43 -3.58 8.82
C ILE A 3 17.03 -3.98 8.36
N GLN A 4 16.14 -4.31 9.31
CA GLN A 4 14.73 -4.64 9.04
C GLN A 4 14.00 -3.49 8.34
N GLN A 5 14.21 -2.26 8.79
CA GLN A 5 13.60 -1.08 8.18
C GLN A 5 14.11 -0.85 6.76
N ARG A 6 15.39 -1.11 6.49
CA ARG A 6 15.95 -0.99 5.14
C ARG A 6 15.31 -1.99 4.18
N ILE A 7 15.18 -3.24 4.62
CA ILE A 7 14.51 -4.29 3.84
C ILE A 7 13.06 -3.90 3.58
N LEU A 8 12.33 -3.44 4.61
CA LEU A 8 10.95 -2.99 4.46
C LEU A 8 10.83 -1.85 3.45
N ASN A 9 11.70 -0.85 3.50
CA ASN A 9 11.68 0.26 2.54
C ASN A 9 11.89 -0.22 1.10
N VAL A 10 12.79 -1.17 0.87
CA VAL A 10 13.01 -1.77 -0.46
C VAL A 10 11.76 -2.52 -0.93
N LEU A 11 11.13 -3.30 -0.05
CA LEU A 11 9.89 -4.01 -0.38
C LEU A 11 8.74 -3.05 -0.72
N ILE A 12 8.59 -1.96 0.03
CA ILE A 12 7.59 -0.92 -0.27
C ILE A 12 7.87 -0.28 -1.64
N ALA A 13 9.12 0.07 -1.93
CA ALA A 13 9.48 0.67 -3.21
C ALA A 13 9.22 -0.28 -4.40
N LEU A 14 9.50 -1.58 -4.23
CA LEU A 14 9.18 -2.59 -5.24
C LEU A 14 7.67 -2.76 -5.45
N ASP A 15 6.89 -2.72 -4.38
CA ASP A 15 5.42 -2.80 -4.45
C ASP A 15 4.82 -1.58 -5.18
N GLN A 16 5.28 -0.37 -4.85
CA GLN A 16 4.87 0.86 -5.52
C GLN A 16 5.27 0.86 -7.01
N LEU A 17 6.47 0.37 -7.34
CA LEU A 17 6.89 0.17 -8.74
C LEU A 17 5.98 -0.83 -9.46
N ALA A 18 5.72 -1.98 -8.85
CA ALA A 18 4.84 -3.00 -9.41
C ALA A 18 3.43 -2.43 -9.64
N TRP A 19 2.90 -1.62 -8.73
CA TRP A 19 1.60 -0.97 -8.89
C TRP A 19 1.53 -0.09 -10.13
N VAL A 20 2.52 0.78 -10.31
CA VAL A 20 2.59 1.68 -11.48
C VAL A 20 2.75 0.88 -12.78
N LEU A 21 3.56 -0.19 -12.77
CA LEU A 21 3.73 -1.05 -13.95
C LEU A 21 2.46 -1.84 -14.31
N LEU A 22 1.82 -2.48 -13.32
CA LEU A 22 0.60 -3.28 -13.52
C LEU A 22 -0.58 -2.43 -14.02
N THR A 23 -0.60 -1.16 -13.62
CA THR A 23 -1.64 -0.21 -14.04
C THR A 23 -1.28 0.56 -15.31
N LEU A 24 -0.12 0.27 -15.92
CA LEU A 24 0.42 1.00 -17.08
C LEU A 24 0.44 2.52 -16.84
N GLY A 25 0.86 2.93 -15.64
CA GLY A 25 0.94 4.33 -15.23
C GLY A 25 -0.38 4.96 -14.76
N ARG A 26 -1.48 4.21 -14.68
CA ARG A 26 -2.77 4.73 -14.16
C ARG A 26 -2.86 4.72 -12.63
N GLY A 27 -2.02 3.94 -11.96
CA GLY A 27 -1.86 3.94 -10.51
C GLY A 27 -1.11 5.17 -10.03
N HIS A 28 -1.38 5.61 -8.80
CA HIS A 28 -0.68 6.76 -8.25
C HIS A 28 0.76 6.35 -7.84
N PRO A 29 1.77 7.20 -8.10
CA PRO A 29 3.08 7.03 -7.50
C PRO A 29 2.98 7.15 -5.97
N ASP A 30 3.95 6.57 -5.27
CA ASP A 30 4.00 6.51 -3.80
C ASP A 30 2.75 5.87 -3.15
N GLU A 31 2.06 4.97 -3.86
CA GLU A 31 0.93 4.21 -3.35
C GLU A 31 1.19 2.71 -3.49
N THR A 32 1.13 1.97 -2.38
CA THR A 32 1.20 0.50 -2.39
C THR A 32 -0.07 -0.15 -2.97
N ILE A 33 0.05 -1.35 -3.54
CA ILE A 33 -1.06 -2.14 -4.10
C ILE A 33 -2.13 -2.39 -3.02
N SER A 34 -1.71 -2.71 -1.80
CA SER A 34 -2.59 -2.92 -0.64
C SER A 34 -3.40 -1.66 -0.30
N ALA A 35 -2.77 -0.48 -0.31
CA ALA A 35 -3.46 0.79 -0.08
C ALA A 35 -4.42 1.15 -1.22
N ALA A 36 -3.98 0.92 -2.46
CA ALA A 36 -4.80 1.13 -3.65
C ALA A 36 -6.03 0.23 -3.67
N ALA A 37 -5.90 -1.05 -3.29
CA ALA A 37 -7.02 -1.98 -3.21
C ALA A 37 -8.10 -1.49 -2.23
N TRP A 38 -7.70 -1.02 -1.05
CA TRP A 38 -8.61 -0.42 -0.07
C TRP A 38 -9.28 0.85 -0.60
N ARG A 39 -8.51 1.77 -1.19
CA ARG A 39 -9.04 3.01 -1.79
C ARG A 39 -10.05 2.70 -2.89
N MET A 40 -9.73 1.77 -3.79
CA MET A 40 -10.60 1.38 -4.89
C MET A 40 -11.90 0.75 -4.40
N GLU A 41 -11.83 -0.09 -3.36
CA GLU A 41 -13.03 -0.65 -2.74
C GLU A 41 -13.92 0.44 -2.15
N ARG A 42 -13.34 1.41 -1.41
CA ARG A 42 -14.07 2.58 -0.87
C ARG A 42 -14.69 3.46 -1.96
N GLN A 43 -14.07 3.51 -3.14
CA GLN A 43 -14.62 4.19 -4.31
C GLN A 43 -15.69 3.37 -5.05
N GLY A 44 -16.03 2.17 -4.57
CA GLY A 44 -17.01 1.28 -5.19
C GLY A 44 -16.51 0.57 -6.45
N LYS A 45 -15.21 0.60 -6.74
CA LYS A 45 -14.63 -0.05 -7.93
C LYS A 45 -14.58 -1.56 -7.75
N LEU A 46 -14.98 -2.29 -8.78
CA LEU A 46 -15.01 -3.75 -8.78
C LEU A 46 -13.62 -4.36 -8.51
N ALA A 47 -12.57 -3.80 -9.11
CA ALA A 47 -11.19 -4.25 -8.88
C ALA A 47 -10.82 -4.23 -7.39
N GLY A 48 -11.17 -3.16 -6.66
CA GLY A 48 -10.90 -3.07 -5.22
C GLY A 48 -11.71 -4.07 -4.40
N ARG A 49 -12.98 -4.29 -4.75
CA ARG A 49 -13.84 -5.28 -4.08
C ARG A 49 -13.35 -6.73 -4.22
N ILE A 50 -12.62 -7.03 -5.30
CA ILE A 50 -12.03 -8.36 -5.54
C ILE A 50 -10.62 -8.44 -4.95
N LEU A 51 -9.77 -7.45 -5.24
CA LEU A 51 -8.36 -7.47 -4.83
C LEU A 51 -8.19 -7.34 -3.32
N ARG A 52 -8.96 -6.49 -2.64
CA ARG A 52 -8.84 -6.29 -1.20
C ARG A 52 -9.00 -7.59 -0.41
N PRO A 53 -10.12 -8.35 -0.50
CA PRO A 53 -10.27 -9.56 0.30
C PRO A 53 -9.22 -10.63 -0.06
N LEU A 54 -8.76 -10.67 -1.31
CA LEU A 54 -7.68 -11.58 -1.73
C LEU A 54 -6.36 -11.24 -1.06
N ILE A 55 -5.97 -9.96 -1.06
CA ILE A 55 -4.74 -9.48 -0.42
C ILE A 55 -4.85 -9.62 1.11
N ASP A 56 -5.98 -9.19 1.71
CA ASP A 56 -6.21 -9.35 3.15
C ASP A 56 -6.17 -10.83 3.58
N ALA A 57 -6.65 -11.77 2.76
CA ALA A 57 -6.56 -13.21 3.04
C ALA A 57 -5.12 -13.74 2.94
N LEU A 58 -4.34 -13.29 1.95
CA LEU A 58 -2.93 -13.67 1.79
C LEU A 58 -2.09 -13.20 2.99
N PHE A 59 -2.33 -11.99 3.48
CA PHE A 59 -1.59 -11.40 4.60
C PHE A 59 -2.21 -11.69 5.98
N TRP A 60 -3.36 -12.36 6.04
CA TRP A 60 -4.06 -12.67 7.29
C TRP A 60 -3.20 -13.36 8.37
N PRO A 61 -2.28 -14.30 8.04
CA PRO A 61 -1.39 -14.92 9.04
C PRO A 61 -0.38 -13.95 9.66
N LEU A 62 -0.05 -12.86 8.95
CA LEU A 62 0.93 -11.86 9.36
C LEU A 62 0.26 -10.67 10.04
N GLU A 63 -0.85 -10.19 9.48
CA GLU A 63 -1.52 -8.98 9.93
C GLU A 63 -3.02 -8.99 9.60
N ARG A 64 -3.85 -8.55 10.55
CA ARG A 64 -5.28 -8.33 10.30
C ARG A 64 -5.53 -6.96 9.67
N ASP A 65 -6.46 -6.92 8.72
CA ASP A 65 -6.85 -5.71 7.98
C ASP A 65 -5.66 -5.01 7.30
N HIS A 66 -4.80 -5.81 6.67
CA HIS A 66 -3.55 -5.37 6.05
C HIS A 66 -3.78 -4.22 5.05
N CYS A 67 -4.75 -4.34 4.15
CA CYS A 67 -5.06 -3.30 3.16
C CYS A 67 -5.51 -1.98 3.82
N ARG A 68 -6.29 -2.04 4.90
CA ARG A 68 -6.73 -0.84 5.64
C ARG A 68 -5.54 -0.14 6.28
N ARG A 69 -4.64 -0.92 6.91
CA ARG A 69 -3.47 -0.40 7.59
C ARG A 69 -2.47 0.21 6.62
N ALA A 70 -2.25 -0.42 5.47
CA ALA A 70 -1.46 0.13 4.38
C ALA A 70 -2.02 1.50 3.94
N TYR A 71 -3.33 1.58 3.67
CA TYR A 71 -3.99 2.84 3.32
C TYR A 71 -3.82 3.93 4.38
N GLN A 72 -3.96 3.59 5.67
CA GLN A 72 -3.75 4.55 6.76
C GLN A 72 -2.30 5.01 6.87
N SER A 73 -1.34 4.11 6.63
CA SER A 73 0.09 4.43 6.63
C SER A 73 0.43 5.44 5.53
N GLU A 74 -0.09 5.21 4.32
CA GLU A 74 0.07 6.11 3.18
C GLU A 74 -0.61 7.46 3.44
N ALA A 75 -1.85 7.45 3.95
CA ALA A 75 -2.59 8.68 4.27
C ALA A 75 -1.90 9.54 5.35
N MET A 76 -1.16 8.92 6.26
CA MET A 76 -0.35 9.61 7.28
C MET A 76 1.08 9.90 6.81
N GLY A 77 1.46 9.49 5.59
CA GLY A 77 2.80 9.67 5.03
C GLY A 77 3.90 8.99 5.85
N ARG A 78 3.62 7.83 6.49
CA ARG A 78 4.58 7.19 7.40
C ARG A 78 5.86 6.71 6.71
N GLN A 79 5.77 6.37 5.43
CA GLN A 79 6.93 6.02 4.59
C GLN A 79 7.84 7.22 4.31
N LEU A 80 7.32 8.45 4.42
CA LEU A 80 8.09 9.65 4.20
C LEU A 80 8.98 9.96 5.42
N PRO A 81 10.17 10.55 5.19
CA PRO A 81 10.94 11.19 6.25
C PRO A 81 10.09 12.23 7.01
N ASP A 82 10.31 12.34 8.33
CA ASP A 82 9.51 13.21 9.21
C ASP A 82 9.46 14.66 8.74
N VAL A 83 10.54 15.15 8.13
CA VAL A 83 10.65 16.52 7.59
C VAL A 83 9.71 16.80 6.41
N TYR A 84 9.22 15.77 5.72
CA TYR A 84 8.30 15.91 4.59
C TYR A 84 6.84 15.65 4.98
N ARG A 85 6.55 15.18 6.20
CA ARG A 85 5.17 14.95 6.64
C ARG A 85 4.50 16.29 6.96
N CYS A 86 3.39 16.57 6.29
CA CYS A 86 2.48 17.64 6.74
C CYS A 86 1.89 17.24 8.09
N ARG A 87 2.03 18.12 9.08
CA ARG A 87 1.44 17.96 10.42
C ARG A 87 0.02 18.52 10.46
#